data_AF-A0A9D6JAR2-F1
#
_entry.id   AF-A0A9D6JAR2-F1
#
_cell.length_a   1.000
_cell.length_b   1.000
_cell.length_c   1.000
_cell.angle_alpha   90.00
_cell.angle_beta   90.00
_cell.angle_gamma   90.00
#
_symmetry.space_group_name_H-M   'P 1'
#
loop_
_entity.id
_entity.type
_entity.pdbx_description
1 polymer ?
#
loop_
_entity_poly.entity_id
_entity_poly.type
_entity_poly.pdbx_seq_one_letter_code
_entity_poly.pdbx_strand_id
1 'polypeptide(L)'
;MDLRFVRIGFLIISAILGSQLVGQAVGWPFALRLLVGAAAGAILILIEAAIHRVGRVSIRGFSAAVFGLLFGLIMAKLVSDAVALIPLDLGTVATVRVALTWAFCYLGMVMALRGRDEFSVIIPYVRLVRHDRGEELRLVDTSAIIDGRLLDLCQTLFIEGRLIIPRFVLKELQAVAD
;
A
#
# COMPACT_ATOMS: atom_id res chain seq x y z
N MET A 1 18.09 -4.75 10.28
CA MET A 1 18.85 -4.04 9.24
C MET A 1 18.34 -2.63 9.17
N ASP A 2 19.17 -1.66 9.48
CA ASP A 2 18.74 -0.26 9.50
C ASP A 2 18.53 0.27 8.08
N LEU A 3 17.44 1.01 7.87
CA LEU A 3 17.05 1.63 6.58
C LEU A 3 18.19 2.45 5.94
N ARG A 4 19.12 2.94 6.77
CA ARG A 4 20.33 3.67 6.34
C ARG A 4 21.25 2.81 5.49
N PHE A 5 21.39 1.52 5.80
CA PHE A 5 22.24 0.60 5.04
C PHE A 5 21.68 0.38 3.62
N VAL A 6 20.36 0.24 3.49
CA VAL A 6 19.67 0.08 2.21
C VAL A 6 19.81 1.33 1.33
N ARG A 7 19.69 2.53 1.91
CA ARG A 7 19.84 3.81 1.19
C ARG A 7 21.25 4.02 0.65
N ILE A 8 22.27 3.69 1.44
CA ILE A 8 23.67 3.79 1.02
C ILE A 8 23.94 2.83 -0.14
N GLY A 9 23.47 1.59 -0.04
CA GLY A 9 23.57 0.61 -1.13
C GLY A 9 22.88 1.08 -2.41
N PHE A 10 21.65 1.59 -2.31
CA PHE A 10 20.89 2.10 -3.45
C PHE A 10 21.58 3.29 -4.15
N LEU A 11 22.14 4.23 -3.37
CA LEU A 11 22.84 5.39 -3.92
C LEU A 11 24.12 4.99 -4.67
N ILE A 12 24.86 4.01 -4.17
CA ILE A 12 26.03 3.46 -4.87
C ILE A 12 25.61 2.80 -6.18
N ILE A 13 24.55 1.99 -6.17
CA ILE A 13 24.04 1.31 -7.37
C ILE A 13 23.54 2.33 -8.41
N SER A 14 22.80 3.37 -7.99
CA SER A 14 22.31 4.40 -8.92
C SER A 14 23.44 5.25 -9.50
N ALA A 15 24.49 5.54 -8.72
CA ALA A 15 25.67 6.26 -9.19
C ALA A 15 26.43 5.45 -10.27
N ILE A 16 26.58 4.13 -10.05
CA ILE A 16 27.22 3.23 -11.01
C ILE A 16 26.37 3.11 -12.28
N LEU A 17 25.07 2.82 -12.16
CA LEU A 17 24.17 2.69 -13.31
C LEU A 17 24.04 3.99 -14.11
N GLY A 18 23.93 5.13 -13.42
CA GLY A 18 23.88 6.45 -14.07
C GLY A 18 25.15 6.78 -14.83
N SER A 19 26.32 6.40 -14.30
CA SER A 19 27.60 6.61 -14.98
C SER A 19 27.72 5.82 -16.28
N GLN A 20 27.18 4.59 -16.31
CA GLN A 20 27.20 3.70 -17.47
C GLN A 20 26.20 4.14 -18.55
N LEU A 21 24.98 4.53 -18.17
CA LEU A 21 23.95 5.00 -19.10
C LEU A 21 24.32 6.33 -19.77
N VAL A 22 24.80 7.31 -18.99
CA VAL A 22 25.25 8.60 -19.53
C VAL A 22 26.54 8.42 -20.33
N GLY A 23 27.38 7.45 -19.97
CA GLY A 23 28.60 7.12 -20.71
C GLY A 23 28.36 6.67 -22.14
N GLN A 24 27.25 5.97 -22.40
CA GLN A 24 26.88 5.54 -23.76
C GLN A 24 26.19 6.65 -24.57
N ALA A 25 25.51 7.59 -23.91
CA ALA A 25 24.77 8.66 -24.58
C ALA A 25 25.61 9.92 -24.82
N VAL A 26 26.54 10.26 -23.93
CA VAL A 26 27.26 11.54 -23.93
C VAL A 26 28.72 11.38 -23.51
N GLY A 27 29.65 11.94 -24.31
CA GLY A 27 31.11 11.89 -24.10
C GLY A 27 31.67 12.67 -22.91
N TRP A 28 30.88 12.89 -21.86
CA TRP A 28 31.27 13.68 -20.69
C TRP A 28 32.38 13.04 -19.85
N PRO A 29 33.17 13.83 -19.10
CA PRO A 29 34.16 13.28 -18.16
C PRO A 29 33.49 12.45 -17.05
N PHE A 30 34.19 11.41 -16.59
CA PHE A 30 33.68 10.43 -15.61
C PHE A 30 33.08 11.07 -14.35
N ALA A 31 33.70 12.16 -13.85
CA ALA A 31 33.24 12.89 -12.67
C ALA A 31 31.82 13.48 -12.85
N LEU A 32 31.50 14.03 -14.04
CA LEU A 32 30.19 14.61 -14.31
C LEU A 32 29.11 13.52 -14.41
N ARG A 33 29.46 12.37 -15.02
CA ARG A 33 28.57 11.21 -15.16
C ARG A 33 28.18 10.62 -13.81
N LEU A 34 29.16 10.49 -12.91
CA LEU A 34 28.95 10.02 -11.55
C LEU A 34 28.04 10.98 -10.75
N LEU A 35 28.24 12.29 -10.93
CA LEU A 35 27.41 13.32 -10.30
C LEU A 35 25.94 13.23 -10.74
N VAL A 36 25.68 13.01 -12.03
CA VAL A 36 24.30 12.85 -12.55
C VAL A 36 23.64 11.60 -11.96
N GLY A 37 24.35 10.47 -11.91
CA GLY A 37 23.83 9.23 -11.32
C GLY A 37 23.58 9.33 -9.81
N ALA A 38 24.47 10.01 -9.09
CA ALA A 38 24.32 10.27 -7.66
C ALA A 38 23.18 11.27 -7.38
N ALA A 39 23.02 12.32 -8.21
CA ALA A 39 21.93 13.28 -8.09
C ALA A 39 20.57 12.62 -8.32
N ALA A 40 20.45 11.76 -9.34
CA ALA A 40 19.23 10.98 -9.58
C ALA A 40 18.88 10.06 -8.39
N GLY A 41 19.88 9.38 -7.81
CA GLY A 41 19.70 8.57 -6.61
C GLY A 41 19.28 9.39 -5.38
N ALA A 42 19.91 10.56 -5.19
CA ALA A 42 19.59 11.47 -4.10
C ALA A 42 18.15 12.01 -4.22
N ILE A 43 17.68 12.33 -5.43
CA ILE A 43 16.30 12.74 -5.70
C ILE A 43 15.33 11.61 -5.29
N LEU A 44 15.63 10.36 -5.66
CA LEU A 44 14.82 9.21 -5.29
C LEU A 44 14.75 8.99 -3.77
N ILE A 45 15.87 9.15 -3.06
CA ILE A 45 15.93 9.07 -1.59
C ILE A 45 15.18 10.25 -0.95
N LEU A 46 15.20 11.44 -1.54
CA LEU A 46 14.42 12.59 -1.08
C LEU A 46 12.91 12.33 -1.26
N ILE A 47 12.50 11.73 -2.38
CA ILE A 47 11.12 11.32 -2.60
C ILE A 47 10.70 10.27 -1.57
N GLU A 48 11.52 9.24 -1.32
CA GLU A 48 11.28 8.23 -0.27
C GLU A 48 11.13 8.89 1.12
N ALA A 49 12.03 9.82 1.46
CA ALA A 49 12.00 10.55 2.72
C ALA A 49 10.76 11.46 2.85
N ALA A 50 10.33 12.09 1.75
CA ALA A 50 9.12 12.88 1.70
C ALA A 50 7.87 12.01 1.90
N ILE A 51 7.81 10.85 1.25
CA ILE A 51 6.73 9.87 1.43
C ILE A 51 6.64 9.41 2.88
N HIS A 52 7.78 9.14 3.52
CA HIS A 52 7.80 8.79 4.95
C HIS A 52 7.35 9.93 5.87
N ARG A 53 7.62 11.19 5.49
CA ARG A 53 7.27 12.38 6.27
C ARG A 53 5.79 12.77 6.13
N VAL A 54 5.16 12.48 5.00
CA VAL A 54 3.75 12.83 4.69
C VAL A 54 2.74 11.86 5.34
N GLY A 55 3.19 10.78 5.96
CA GLY A 55 2.36 9.88 6.77
C GLY A 55 2.22 8.50 6.16
N ARG A 56 1.66 7.57 6.94
CA ARG A 56 1.55 6.14 6.58
C ARG A 56 0.81 6.00 5.24
N VAL A 57 1.55 5.68 4.18
CA VAL A 57 0.96 5.23 2.92
C VAL A 57 0.17 3.96 3.22
N SER A 58 -1.16 4.07 3.21
CA SER A 58 -2.02 2.90 3.32
C SER A 58 -1.74 2.01 2.12
N ILE A 59 -1.49 0.71 2.36
CA ILE A 59 -1.25 -0.26 1.29
C ILE A 59 -2.43 -0.27 0.30
N ARG A 60 -3.65 0.02 0.77
CA ARG A 60 -4.84 0.20 -0.07
C ARG A 60 -4.74 1.40 -1.03
N GLY A 61 -4.19 2.51 -0.56
CA GLY A 61 -3.99 3.70 -1.39
C GLY A 61 -2.93 3.46 -2.45
N PHE A 62 -1.86 2.74 -2.09
CA PHE A 62 -0.82 2.36 -3.04
C PHE A 62 -1.34 1.41 -4.12
N SER A 63 -2.07 0.34 -3.74
CA SER A 63 -2.64 -0.61 -4.71
C SER A 63 -3.65 0.05 -5.65
N ALA A 64 -4.51 0.95 -5.11
CA ALA A 64 -5.44 1.71 -5.92
C ALA A 64 -4.71 2.64 -6.91
N ALA A 65 -3.65 3.31 -6.47
CA ALA A 65 -2.85 4.18 -7.33
C ALA A 65 -2.19 3.40 -8.49
N VAL A 66 -1.59 2.24 -8.19
CA VAL A 66 -0.96 1.38 -9.21
C VAL A 66 -2.00 0.87 -10.21
N PHE A 67 -3.16 0.43 -9.73
CA PHE A 67 -4.25 -0.01 -10.59
C PHE A 67 -4.76 1.12 -11.50
N GLY A 68 -4.97 2.31 -10.93
CA GLY A 68 -5.37 3.50 -11.69
C GLY A 68 -4.34 3.90 -12.74
N LEU A 69 -3.05 3.81 -12.41
CA LEU A 69 -1.97 4.08 -13.36
C LEU A 69 -1.96 3.07 -14.51
N LEU A 70 -2.14 1.77 -14.21
CA LEU A 70 -2.20 0.71 -15.22
C LEU A 70 -3.40 0.91 -16.15
N PHE A 71 -4.57 1.18 -15.58
CA PHE A 71 -5.78 1.48 -16.34
C PHE A 71 -5.62 2.73 -17.20
N GLY A 72 -5.04 3.79 -16.65
CA GLY A 72 -4.70 5.01 -17.38
C GLY A 72 -3.76 4.76 -18.55
N LEU A 73 -2.74 3.92 -18.38
CA LEU A 73 -1.82 3.56 -19.46
C LEU A 73 -2.50 2.78 -20.58
N ILE A 74 -3.40 1.85 -20.23
CA ILE A 74 -4.19 1.09 -21.22
C ILE A 74 -5.08 2.05 -22.02
N MET A 75 -5.79 2.96 -21.33
CA MET A 75 -6.66 3.94 -21.98
C MET A 75 -5.86 4.92 -22.86
N ALA A 76 -4.72 5.40 -22.37
CA ALA A 76 -3.81 6.24 -23.16
C ALA A 76 -3.38 5.57 -24.46
N LYS A 77 -3.02 4.29 -24.40
CA LYS A 77 -2.60 3.50 -25.56
C LYS A 77 -3.75 3.34 -26.55
N LEU A 78 -4.94 2.96 -26.08
CA LEU A 78 -6.12 2.80 -26.94
C LEU A 78 -6.49 4.11 -27.66
N VAL A 79 -6.50 5.23 -26.92
CA VAL A 79 -6.84 6.54 -27.50
C VAL A 79 -5.72 7.03 -28.42
N SER A 80 -4.45 6.84 -28.06
CA SER A 80 -3.34 7.23 -28.94
C SER A 80 -3.30 6.42 -30.23
N ASP A 81 -3.66 5.14 -30.20
CA ASP A 81 -3.77 4.30 -31.40
C ASP A 81 -4.93 4.76 -32.28
N ALA A 82 -6.07 5.15 -31.69
CA ALA A 82 -7.19 5.72 -32.43
C ALA A 82 -6.82 7.06 -33.10
N VAL A 83 -6.07 7.93 -32.41
CA VAL A 83 -5.58 9.20 -32.99
C VAL A 83 -4.58 8.96 -34.13
N ALA A 84 -3.80 7.88 -34.06
CA ALA A 84 -2.84 7.52 -35.11
C ALA A 84 -3.51 7.09 -36.44
N LEU A 85 -4.82 6.82 -36.45
CA LEU A 85 -5.59 6.57 -37.69
C LEU A 85 -5.84 7.84 -38.49
N ILE A 86 -5.68 9.01 -37.87
CA ILE A 86 -5.78 10.30 -38.54
C ILE A 86 -4.44 10.58 -39.24
N PRO A 87 -4.43 10.98 -40.53
CA PRO A 87 -3.21 11.30 -41.26
C PRO A 87 -2.60 12.61 -40.74
N LEU A 88 -1.89 12.52 -39.61
CA LEU A 88 -1.14 13.60 -38.98
C LEU A 88 0.36 13.38 -39.16
N ASP A 89 1.12 14.47 -39.05
CA ASP A 89 2.57 14.40 -39.06
C ASP A 89 3.13 13.62 -37.85
N LEU A 90 4.21 12.86 -38.07
CA LEU A 90 4.80 11.95 -37.08
C LEU A 90 5.21 12.67 -35.79
N GLY A 91 5.73 13.90 -35.91
CA GLY A 91 6.10 14.73 -34.76
C GLY A 91 4.89 15.14 -33.91
N THR A 92 3.78 15.47 -34.57
CA THR A 92 2.52 15.81 -33.91
C THR A 92 1.91 14.59 -33.21
N VAL A 93 1.93 13.41 -33.85
CA VAL A 93 1.44 12.16 -33.25
C VAL A 93 2.25 11.79 -32.01
N ALA A 94 3.58 11.92 -32.06
CA ALA A 94 4.45 11.65 -30.90
C ALA A 94 4.14 12.60 -29.73
N THR A 95 3.98 13.89 -30.01
CA THR A 95 3.64 14.91 -29.01
C THR A 95 2.28 14.63 -28.37
N VAL A 96 1.27 14.34 -29.19
CA VAL A 96 -0.09 14.02 -28.74
C VAL A 96 -0.10 12.74 -27.91
N ARG A 97 0.68 11.71 -28.29
CA ARG A 97 0.82 10.46 -27.53
C ARG A 97 1.37 10.69 -26.12
N VAL A 98 2.43 11.50 -25.99
CA VAL A 98 3.00 11.83 -24.67
C VAL A 98 1.99 12.60 -23.83
N ALA A 99 1.32 13.59 -24.42
CA ALA A 99 0.30 14.39 -23.72
C ALA A 99 -0.88 13.53 -23.24
N LEU A 100 -1.41 12.66 -24.10
CA LEU A 100 -2.47 11.71 -23.76
C LEU A 100 -2.04 10.76 -22.66
N THR A 101 -0.84 10.19 -22.75
CA THR A 101 -0.31 9.27 -21.73
C THR A 101 -0.22 9.95 -20.37
N TRP A 102 0.31 11.17 -20.33
CA TRP A 102 0.41 11.92 -19.09
C TRP A 102 -0.97 12.24 -18.49
N ALA A 103 -1.91 12.70 -19.32
CA ALA A 103 -3.26 13.04 -18.90
C ALA A 103 -4.04 11.81 -18.38
N PHE A 104 -4.02 10.70 -19.11
CA PHE A 104 -4.75 9.49 -18.73
C PHE A 104 -4.14 8.77 -17.52
N CYS A 105 -2.82 8.77 -17.38
CA CYS A 105 -2.18 8.25 -16.16
C CYS A 105 -2.57 9.06 -14.92
N TYR A 106 -2.59 10.39 -15.02
CA TYR A 106 -3.04 11.25 -13.93
C TYR A 106 -4.52 11.03 -13.61
N LEU A 107 -5.39 11.03 -14.62
CA LEU A 107 -6.82 10.84 -14.44
C LEU A 107 -7.15 9.46 -13.85
N GLY A 108 -6.53 8.40 -14.38
CA GLY A 108 -6.69 7.03 -13.89
C GLY A 108 -6.23 6.88 -12.43
N MET A 109 -5.08 7.47 -12.08
CA MET A 109 -4.58 7.48 -10.70
C MET A 109 -5.54 8.22 -9.76
N VAL A 110 -6.02 9.41 -10.13
CA VAL A 110 -6.95 10.21 -9.31
C VAL A 110 -8.29 9.50 -9.14
N MET A 111 -8.85 8.94 -10.22
CA MET A 111 -10.09 8.18 -10.17
C MET A 111 -9.98 6.96 -9.25
N ALA A 112 -8.91 6.17 -9.37
CA ALA A 112 -8.70 5.00 -8.53
C ALA A 112 -8.46 5.37 -7.06
N LEU A 113 -7.74 6.46 -6.80
CA LEU A 113 -7.52 6.96 -5.44
C LEU A 113 -8.79 7.52 -4.79
N ARG A 114 -9.68 8.15 -5.57
CA ARG A 114 -10.97 8.66 -5.06
C ARG A 114 -12.01 7.54 -4.90
N GLY A 115 -12.08 6.61 -5.85
CA GLY A 115 -13.00 5.47 -5.81
C GLY A 115 -12.58 4.34 -4.87
N ARG A 116 -11.39 4.42 -4.24
CA ARG A 116 -10.85 3.35 -3.38
C ARG A 116 -11.78 2.92 -2.24
N ASP A 117 -12.64 3.81 -1.78
CA ASP A 117 -13.58 3.54 -0.69
C ASP A 117 -14.85 2.84 -1.22
N GLU A 118 -15.24 3.11 -2.48
CA GLU A 118 -16.36 2.47 -3.20
C GLU A 118 -15.99 1.08 -3.76
N PHE A 119 -14.73 0.87 -4.20
CA PHE A 119 -14.25 -0.42 -4.73
C PHE A 119 -13.86 -1.45 -3.66
N SER A 120 -14.03 -1.12 -2.38
CA SER A 120 -13.73 -2.02 -1.25
C SER A 120 -14.55 -3.31 -1.22
N VAL A 121 -15.58 -3.42 -2.07
CA VAL A 121 -16.44 -4.60 -2.25
C VAL A 121 -15.92 -5.59 -3.32
N ILE A 122 -15.15 -5.12 -4.31
CA ILE A 122 -14.83 -5.92 -5.53
C ILE A 122 -13.41 -6.49 -5.51
N ILE A 123 -12.48 -5.88 -4.79
CA ILE A 123 -11.17 -6.48 -4.55
C ILE A 123 -11.25 -7.14 -3.18
N PRO A 124 -11.42 -8.48 -3.08
CA PRO A 124 -11.19 -9.18 -1.82
C PRO A 124 -9.71 -8.98 -1.54
N TYR A 125 -9.41 -7.95 -0.76
CA TYR A 125 -8.10 -7.74 -0.20
C TYR A 125 -7.89 -8.99 0.64
N VAL A 126 -7.13 -9.96 0.13
CA VAL A 126 -6.64 -11.09 0.90
C VAL A 126 -5.68 -10.45 1.88
N ARG A 127 -6.28 -9.87 2.90
CA ARG A 127 -5.61 -9.41 4.07
C ARG A 127 -5.20 -10.74 4.67
N LEU A 128 -3.98 -11.16 4.36
CA LEU A 128 -3.17 -11.95 5.28
C LEU A 128 -2.94 -11.08 6.52
N VAL A 129 -4.03 -10.64 7.16
CA VAL A 129 -4.09 -10.71 8.60
C VAL A 129 -3.75 -12.17 8.81
N ARG A 130 -2.55 -12.43 9.30
CA ARG A 130 -2.46 -13.48 10.29
C ARG A 130 -3.62 -13.17 11.22
N HIS A 131 -4.74 -13.86 11.05
CA HIS A 131 -5.51 -14.25 12.20
C HIS A 131 -4.50 -15.10 13.00
N ASP A 132 -3.55 -14.44 13.68
CA ASP A 132 -3.55 -14.58 15.11
C ASP A 132 -5.01 -14.36 15.42
N ARG A 133 -5.74 -15.46 15.60
CA ARG A 133 -6.94 -15.45 16.41
C ARG A 133 -6.45 -14.77 17.67
N GLY A 134 -6.50 -13.43 17.71
CA GLY A 134 -6.33 -12.69 18.93
C GLY A 134 -7.35 -13.36 19.81
N GLU A 135 -6.84 -14.10 20.81
CA GLU A 135 -7.61 -15.03 21.63
C GLU A 135 -8.98 -14.40 21.80
N GLU A 136 -10.05 -14.97 21.23
CA GLU A 136 -11.35 -14.28 21.28
C GLU A 136 -11.71 -14.11 22.75
N LEU A 137 -11.53 -12.89 23.26
CA LEU A 137 -11.68 -12.60 24.67
C LEU A 137 -13.17 -12.37 24.91
N ARG A 138 -13.79 -13.29 25.65
CA ARG A 138 -15.19 -13.19 26.01
C ARG A 138 -15.29 -12.76 27.47
N LEU A 139 -15.78 -11.54 27.68
CA LEU A 139 -16.00 -11.01 29.02
C LEU A 139 -17.25 -11.65 29.62
N VAL A 140 -17.12 -12.20 30.83
CA VAL A 140 -18.22 -12.85 31.53
C VAL A 140 -18.73 -11.93 32.62
N ASP A 141 -20.05 -11.75 32.65
CA ASP A 141 -20.76 -10.99 33.67
C ASP A 141 -21.33 -11.91 34.77
N THR A 142 -21.66 -11.33 35.92
CA THR A 142 -22.23 -12.04 37.09
C THR A 142 -23.51 -12.80 36.71
N SER A 143 -24.40 -12.16 35.93
CA SER A 143 -25.66 -12.74 35.47
C SER A 143 -25.48 -14.05 34.69
N ALA A 144 -24.48 -14.10 33.82
CA ALA A 144 -24.17 -15.28 32.99
C ALA A 144 -23.61 -16.45 33.82
N ILE A 145 -22.96 -16.17 34.96
CA ILE A 145 -22.46 -17.21 35.87
C ILE A 145 -23.60 -17.77 36.73
N ILE A 146 -24.47 -16.91 37.27
CA ILE A 146 -25.59 -17.32 38.11
C ILE A 146 -26.61 -18.18 37.34
N ASP A 147 -26.81 -17.89 36.05
CA ASP A 147 -27.71 -18.65 35.16
C ASP A 147 -27.28 -20.11 34.94
N GLY A 148 -26.02 -20.47 35.23
CA GLY A 148 -25.53 -21.85 35.28
C GLY A 148 -25.31 -22.54 33.92
N ARG A 149 -25.95 -22.08 32.85
CA ARG A 149 -25.84 -22.68 31.50
C ARG A 149 -24.49 -22.41 30.82
N LEU A 150 -23.68 -21.50 31.34
CA LEU A 150 -22.38 -21.16 30.77
C LEU A 150 -21.46 -22.38 30.66
N LEU A 151 -21.49 -23.27 31.65
CA LEU A 151 -20.65 -24.48 31.66
C LEU A 151 -21.04 -25.45 30.53
N ASP A 152 -22.33 -25.71 30.34
CA ASP A 152 -22.84 -26.59 29.29
C ASP A 152 -22.54 -26.02 27.89
N LEU A 153 -22.65 -24.70 27.74
CA LEU A 153 -22.28 -24.00 26.50
C LEU A 153 -20.77 -24.06 26.21
N CYS A 154 -19.93 -24.09 27.24
CA CYS A 154 -18.49 -24.30 27.08
C CYS A 154 -18.17 -25.76 26.70
N GLN A 155 -18.87 -26.73 27.30
CA GLN A 155 -18.67 -28.16 27.01
C GLN A 155 -19.09 -28.54 25.58
N THR A 156 -20.13 -27.89 25.05
CA THR A 156 -20.59 -28.08 23.68
C THR A 156 -19.71 -27.41 22.62
N LEU A 157 -18.64 -26.70 23.03
CA LEU A 157 -17.79 -25.87 22.17
C LEU A 157 -18.57 -24.78 21.41
N PHE A 158 -19.77 -24.42 21.87
CA PHE A 158 -20.54 -23.32 21.28
C PHE A 158 -19.92 -21.95 21.60
N ILE A 159 -19.24 -21.85 22.74
CA ILE A 159 -18.46 -20.67 23.14
C ILE A 159 -16.98 -20.98 22.99
N GLU A 160 -16.35 -20.43 21.96
CA GLU A 160 -14.90 -20.53 21.74
C GLU A 160 -14.12 -19.42 22.48
N GLY A 161 -12.79 -19.43 22.42
CA GLY A 161 -11.96 -18.34 22.96
C GLY A 161 -11.75 -18.37 24.48
N ARG A 162 -11.12 -17.31 25.00
CA ARG A 162 -10.70 -17.22 26.40
C ARG A 162 -11.69 -16.39 27.20
N LEU A 163 -12.30 -17.01 28.20
CA LEU A 163 -13.22 -16.35 29.11
C LEU A 163 -12.42 -15.47 30.10
N ILE A 164 -12.77 -14.18 30.15
CA ILE A 164 -12.24 -13.23 31.13
C ILE A 164 -13.32 -12.99 32.17
N ILE A 165 -13.03 -13.33 33.42
CA ILE A 165 -13.87 -13.02 34.58
C ILE A 165 -13.23 -11.87 35.35
N PRO A 166 -13.82 -10.66 35.34
CA PRO A 166 -13.32 -9.54 36.12
C PRO A 166 -13.37 -9.81 37.63
N ARG A 167 -12.42 -9.23 38.38
CA ARG A 167 -12.39 -9.38 39.85
C ARG A 167 -13.64 -8.87 40.56
N PHE A 168 -14.35 -7.89 40.00
CA PHE A 168 -15.58 -7.38 40.60
C PHE A 168 -16.74 -8.38 40.49
N VAL A 169 -16.81 -9.14 39.39
CA VAL A 169 -17.81 -10.22 39.20
C VAL A 169 -17.63 -11.29 40.28
N LEU A 170 -16.39 -11.68 40.57
CA LEU A 170 -16.09 -12.61 41.67
C LEU A 170 -16.52 -12.07 43.04
N LYS A 171 -16.31 -10.77 43.29
CA LYS A 171 -16.75 -10.13 44.54
C LYS A 171 -18.28 -10.10 44.67
N GLU A 172 -18.98 -9.85 43.59
CA GLU A 172 -20.44 -9.84 43.56
C GLU A 172 -21.01 -11.24 43.82
N LEU A 173 -20.45 -12.27 43.18
CA LEU A 173 -20.82 -13.66 43.45
C LEU A 173 -20.57 -14.05 44.91
N GLN A 174 -19.45 -13.63 45.49
CA GLN A 174 -19.14 -13.89 46.90
C GLN A 174 -20.13 -13.20 47.85
N ALA A 175 -20.54 -11.96 47.53
CA ALA A 175 -21.52 -11.22 48.34
C ALA A 175 -22.94 -11.82 48.29
N VAL A 176 -23.28 -12.58 47.26
CA VAL A 176 -24.56 -13.31 47.16
C VAL A 176 -24.50 -14.68 47.85
N ALA A 177 -23.30 -15.22 48.06
CA ALA A 177 -23.07 -16.53 48.66
C ALA A 177 -22.90 -16.51 50.20
N ASP A 178 -22.52 -15.36 50.77
CA ASP A 178 -22.54 -15.07 52.22
C ASP A 178 -23.94 -14.62 52.67
#